data_AF-A0A410TTM9-F1
#
_entry.id   AF-A0A410TTM9-F1
#
_cell.length_a   1.000
_cell.length_b   1.000
_cell.length_c   1.000
_cell.angle_alpha   90.00
_cell.angle_beta   90.00
_cell.angle_gamma   90.00
#
_symmetry.space_group_name_H-M   'P 1'
#
loop_
_entity.id
_entity.type
_entity.pdbx_description
1 polymer ?
#
loop_
_entity_poly.entity_id
_entity_poly.type
_entity_poly.pdbx_seq_one_letter_code
_entity_poly.pdbx_strand_id
1 'polypeptide(L)'
;MNSDSSTADSSPPLAGVVVGAFSVVVLLAATAYTVMLAVIDWAAVSLLAYPANAVAPFAVISGAIVTIAVIIPTALITVNKTA
;
A
#
# COMPACT_ATOMS: atom_id res chain seq x y z
N MET A 1 -48.96 -16.12 -7.58
CA MET A 1 -48.04 -15.65 -6.52
C MET A 1 -46.87 -16.61 -6.51
N ASN A 2 -45.79 -16.29 -7.23
CA ASN A 2 -44.58 -17.12 -7.29
C ASN A 2 -43.53 -16.41 -6.42
N SER A 3 -43.08 -17.09 -5.39
CA SER A 3 -42.19 -16.54 -4.37
C SER A 3 -40.77 -16.42 -4.91
N ASP A 4 -40.32 -15.19 -5.13
CA ASP A 4 -38.90 -14.87 -5.32
C ASP A 4 -38.18 -15.06 -3.99
N SER A 5 -37.73 -16.29 -3.70
CA SER A 5 -36.72 -16.53 -2.68
C SER A 5 -35.35 -16.35 -3.34
N SER A 6 -34.95 -15.09 -3.52
CA SER A 6 -33.56 -14.72 -3.80
C SER A 6 -32.71 -15.24 -2.65
N THR A 7 -32.13 -16.42 -2.83
CA THR A 7 -31.09 -16.98 -1.96
C THR A 7 -30.04 -15.90 -1.78
N ALA A 8 -29.97 -15.37 -0.56
CA ALA A 8 -29.02 -14.33 -0.20
C ALA A 8 -27.62 -14.79 -0.59
N ASP A 9 -27.05 -14.05 -1.54
CA ASP A 9 -25.65 -14.09 -1.94
C ASP A 9 -24.77 -14.20 -0.69
N SER A 10 -24.28 -15.41 -0.42
CA SER A 10 -23.27 -15.67 0.62
C SER A 10 -21.86 -15.30 0.12
N SER A 11 -21.80 -14.41 -0.86
CA SER A 11 -20.57 -13.85 -1.39
C SER A 11 -19.99 -12.92 -0.31
N PRO A 12 -18.74 -13.14 0.13
CA PRO A 12 -18.10 -12.25 1.10
C PRO A 12 -18.17 -10.81 0.54
N PRO A 13 -18.49 -9.82 1.39
CA PRO A 13 -18.69 -8.46 0.92
C PRO A 13 -17.47 -8.05 0.11
N LEU A 14 -17.66 -7.67 -1.16
CA LEU A 14 -16.57 -7.31 -2.07
C LEU A 14 -15.63 -6.25 -1.46
N ALA A 15 -16.17 -5.41 -0.59
CA ALA A 15 -15.43 -4.46 0.23
C ALA A 15 -14.33 -5.12 1.08
N GLY A 16 -14.64 -6.22 1.76
CA GLY A 16 -13.69 -6.94 2.61
C GLY A 16 -12.57 -7.60 1.82
N VAL A 17 -12.88 -8.13 0.64
CA VAL A 17 -11.88 -8.72 -0.26
C VAL A 17 -10.92 -7.65 -0.80
N VAL A 18 -11.45 -6.50 -1.22
CA VAL A 18 -10.62 -5.40 -1.76
C VAL A 18 -9.74 -4.79 -0.66
N VAL A 19 -10.30 -4.53 0.52
CA VAL A 19 -9.52 -4.02 1.67
C VAL A 19 -8.44 -5.01 2.08
N GLY A 20 -8.76 -6.30 2.16
CA GLY A 20 -7.78 -7.35 2.48
C GLY A 20 -6.65 -7.44 1.46
N ALA A 21 -6.98 -7.48 0.16
CA ALA A 21 -5.97 -7.51 -0.91
C ALA A 21 -5.08 -6.25 -0.87
N PHE A 22 -5.67 -5.09 -0.62
CA PHE A 22 -4.93 -3.84 -0.56
C PHE A 22 -4.00 -3.77 0.64
N SER A 23 -4.44 -4.22 1.82
CA SER A 23 -3.57 -4.32 3.01
C SER A 23 -2.35 -5.21 2.77
N VAL A 24 -2.50 -6.32 2.05
CA VAL A 24 -1.36 -7.19 1.68
C VAL A 24 -0.38 -6.46 0.77
N VAL A 25 -0.88 -5.74 -0.23
CA VAL A 25 -0.03 -4.94 -1.14
C VAL A 25 0.71 -3.84 -0.38
N VAL A 26 0.04 -3.14 0.53
CA VAL A 26 0.66 -2.10 1.37
C VAL A 26 1.73 -2.68 2.28
N LEU A 27 1.44 -3.82 2.91
CA LEU A 27 2.41 -4.48 3.79
C LEU A 27 3.64 -4.94 3.00
N LEU A 28 3.44 -5.51 1.81
CA LEU A 28 4.52 -5.89 0.92
C LEU A 28 5.34 -4.68 0.48
N ALA A 29 4.68 -3.59 0.08
CA ALA A 29 5.34 -2.36 -0.33
C ALA A 29 6.14 -1.71 0.81
N ALA A 30 5.58 -1.69 2.03
CA ALA A 30 6.27 -1.20 3.21
C ALA A 30 7.51 -2.05 3.53
N THR A 31 7.40 -3.37 3.42
CA THR A 31 8.52 -4.29 3.64
C THR A 31 9.61 -4.10 2.57
N ALA A 32 9.22 -3.94 1.30
CA ALA A 32 10.17 -3.67 0.23
C ALA A 32 10.88 -2.33 0.42
N TYR A 33 10.16 -1.32 0.89
CA TYR A 33 10.71 0.01 1.17
C TYR A 33 11.69 -0.01 2.35
N THR A 34 11.40 -0.73 3.44
CA THR A 34 12.35 -0.86 4.56
C THR A 34 13.61 -1.61 4.17
N VAL A 35 13.49 -2.65 3.34
CA VAL A 35 14.65 -3.36 2.77
C VAL A 35 15.49 -2.42 1.90
N MET A 36 14.85 -1.59 1.05
CA MET A 36 15.58 -0.57 0.27
C MET A 36 16.34 0.41 1.16
N LEU A 37 15.72 0.90 2.23
CA LEU A 37 16.41 1.81 3.17
C LEU A 37 17.61 1.14 3.83
N ALA A 38 17.50 -0.12 4.24
CA ALA A 38 18.62 -0.87 4.82
C ALA A 38 19.76 -1.07 3.82
N VAL A 39 19.45 -1.36 2.55
CA VAL A 39 20.45 -1.47 1.48
C VAL A 39 21.11 -0.12 1.21
N ILE A 40 20.34 0.97 1.20
CA ILE A 40 20.87 2.33 0.99
C ILE A 40 21.75 2.76 2.16
N ASP A 41 21.35 2.47 3.40
CA ASP A 41 22.15 2.77 4.58
C ASP A 41 23.49 1.99 4.55
N TRP A 42 23.43 0.70 4.23
CA TRP A 42 24.64 -0.11 4.10
C TRP A 42 25.54 0.36 2.95
N ALA A 43 24.99 0.58 1.75
CA ALA A 43 25.77 0.94 0.58
C ALA A 43 26.25 2.40 0.61
N ALA A 44 25.38 3.35 0.93
CA ALA A 44 25.72 4.77 0.89
C ALA A 44 26.44 5.23 2.16
N VAL A 45 25.95 4.87 3.34
CA VAL A 45 26.48 5.37 4.62
C VAL A 45 27.65 4.52 5.10
N SER A 46 27.52 3.19 5.08
CA SER A 46 28.59 2.30 5.59
C SER A 46 29.72 2.06 4.59
N LEU A 47 29.43 1.84 3.30
CA LEU A 47 30.49 1.58 2.29
C LEU A 47 31.07 2.87 1.69
N LEU A 48 30.22 3.84 1.34
CA LEU A 48 30.65 5.06 0.65
C LEU A 48 30.86 6.27 1.60
N ALA A 49 30.62 6.10 2.90
CA ALA A 49 30.74 7.15 3.91
C ALA A 49 29.94 8.44 3.58
N TYR A 50 28.85 8.31 2.82
CA TYR A 50 27.98 9.43 2.51
C TYR A 50 27.25 9.87 3.79
N PRO A 51 27.23 11.18 4.12
CA PRO A 51 26.55 11.64 5.32
C PRO A 51 25.06 11.34 5.22
N ALA A 52 24.49 10.69 6.25
CA ALA A 52 23.09 10.27 6.27
C ALA A 52 22.09 11.42 6.00
N ASN A 53 22.44 12.66 6.39
CA ASN A 53 21.65 13.86 6.08
C ASN A 53 21.52 14.14 4.57
N ALA A 54 22.50 13.75 3.76
CA ALA A 54 22.43 13.89 2.30
C ALA A 54 21.59 12.79 1.65
N VAL A 55 21.40 11.65 2.31
CA VAL A 55 20.65 10.50 1.79
C VAL A 55 19.19 10.49 2.26
N ALA A 56 18.92 11.11 3.42
CA ALA A 56 17.60 11.26 4.01
C ALA A 56 16.51 11.82 3.06
N PRO A 57 16.76 12.81 2.18
CA PRO A 57 15.72 13.35 1.29
C PRO A 57 15.19 12.30 0.30
N PHE A 58 16.05 11.41 -0.19
CA PHE A 58 15.65 10.39 -1.17
C PHE A 58 14.74 9.33 -0.55
N ALA A 59 15.04 8.94 0.69
CA ALA A 59 14.15 8.09 1.48
C ALA A 59 12.78 8.73 1.61
N VAL A 60 12.71 9.99 2.04
CA VAL A 60 11.44 10.71 2.24
C VAL A 60 10.62 10.81 0.95
N ILE A 61 11.25 11.17 -0.16
CA ILE A 61 10.57 11.27 -1.47
C ILE A 61 10.04 9.90 -1.92
N SER A 62 10.85 8.85 -1.81
CA SER A 62 10.44 7.49 -2.17
C SER A 62 9.27 6.99 -1.31
N GLY A 63 9.31 7.23 0.00
CA GLY A 63 8.22 6.87 0.91
C GLY A 63 6.93 7.63 0.61
N ALA A 64 7.03 8.91 0.27
CA ALA A 64 5.87 9.72 -0.13
C ALA A 64 5.23 9.21 -1.42
N ILE A 65 6.01 8.86 -2.44
CA ILE A 65 5.51 8.30 -3.70
C ILE A 65 4.76 6.98 -3.47
N VAL A 66 5.34 6.08 -2.68
CA VAL A 66 4.70 4.79 -2.32
C VAL A 66 3.38 5.04 -1.60
N THR A 67 3.35 6.00 -0.66
CA THR A 67 2.15 6.35 0.10
C THR A 67 1.06 6.92 -0.81
N ILE A 68 1.41 7.77 -1.78
CA ILE A 68 0.45 8.32 -2.76
C ILE A 68 -0.10 7.21 -3.67
N ALA A 69 0.75 6.32 -4.17
CA ALA A 69 0.34 5.18 -4.99
C ALA A 69 -0.63 4.23 -4.27
N VAL A 70 -0.58 4.19 -2.95
CA VAL A 70 -1.44 3.41 -2.07
C VAL A 70 -2.74 4.15 -1.72
N ILE A 71 -2.65 5.43 -1.35
CA ILE A 71 -3.82 6.20 -0.89
C ILE A 71 -4.79 6.50 -2.05
N ILE A 72 -4.29 6.81 -3.26
CA ILE A 72 -5.16 7.18 -4.40
C ILE A 72 -6.14 6.05 -4.77
N PRO A 73 -5.71 4.79 -5.01
CA PRO A 73 -6.65 3.71 -5.30
C PRO A 73 -7.61 3.44 -4.14
N THR A 74 -7.12 3.50 -2.89
CA THR A 74 -7.96 3.30 -1.70
C THR A 74 -9.09 4.32 -1.65
N ALA A 75 -8.76 5.60 -1.84
CA ALA A 75 -9.72 6.68 -1.86
C ALA A 75 -10.71 6.50 -3.02
N LEU A 76 -10.23 6.24 -4.25
CA LEU A 76 -11.08 6.05 -5.43
C LEU A 76 -12.05 4.87 -5.29
N ILE A 77 -11.58 3.73 -4.79
CA ILE A 77 -12.42 2.55 -4.52
C ILE A 77 -13.48 2.88 -3.47
N THR A 78 -13.11 3.61 -2.41
CA THR A 78 -14.03 4.00 -1.34
C THR A 78 -15.12 4.95 -1.83
N VAL A 79 -14.79 5.91 -2.70
CA VAL A 79 -15.78 6.85 -3.25
C VAL A 79 -16.72 6.14 -4.23
N ASN A 80 -16.21 5.26 -5.11
CA ASN A 80 -17.04 4.49 -6.04
C ASN A 80 -17.98 3.49 -5.36
N LYS A 81 -17.68 3.08 -4.12
CA LYS A 81 -18.54 2.22 -3.29
C LYS A 81 -19.70 3.00 -2.65
N THR A 82 -19.60 4.33 -2.57
CA THR A 82 -20.51 5.22 -1.82
C THR A 82 -21.44 6.02 -2.74
N ALA A 83 -21.20 6.02 -4.05
CA ALA A 83 -22.03 6.67 -5.08
C ALA A 83 -23.06 5.70 -5.69
#